data_AF-A0A921QNI9-F1
#
_entry.id   AF-A0A921QNI9-F1
#
_cell.length_a   1.000
_cell.length_b   1.000
_cell.length_c   1.000
_cell.angle_alpha   90.00
_cell.angle_beta   90.00
_cell.angle_gamma   90.00
#
_symmetry.space_group_name_H-M   'P 1'
#
loop_
_entity.id
_entity.type
_entity.pdbx_description
1 polymer ?
#
loop_
_entity_poly.entity_id
_entity_poly.type
_entity_poly.pdbx_seq_one_letter_code
_entity_poly.pdbx_strand_id
1 'polypeptide(L)'
;MRVFVRGWQLRISLVKILYFLGRFYHVEMLFNGTFVLAGHDQETTDFAWWAGNTRLINLFGKLPEAHVAYAGLIVFWFETMNLFEVAYFILEKPMYE
;
A
#
# COMPACT_ATOMS: atom_id res chain seq x y z
N MET A 1 -37.04 8.77 -27.04
CA MET A 1 -37.49 7.36 -26.91
C MET A 1 -37.11 6.89 -25.51
N ARG A 2 -38.10 6.74 -24.61
CA ARG A 2 -37.89 6.35 -23.21
C ARG A 2 -38.01 4.84 -23.12
N VAL A 3 -36.99 4.16 -22.60
CA VAL A 3 -37.07 2.74 -22.24
C VAL A 3 -36.96 2.65 -20.73
N PHE A 4 -38.10 2.40 -20.11
CA PHE A 4 -38.27 2.14 -18.68
C PHE A 4 -37.94 0.66 -18.44
N VAL A 5 -36.78 0.35 -17.86
CA VAL A 5 -36.48 -1.00 -17.36
C VAL A 5 -36.93 -1.05 -15.90
N ARG A 6 -38.01 -1.78 -15.65
CA ARG A 6 -38.48 -2.11 -14.30
C ARG A 6 -37.58 -3.19 -13.72
N GLY A 7 -36.92 -2.88 -12.62
CA GLY A 7 -36.28 -3.87 -11.77
C GLY A 7 -35.34 -3.20 -10.78
N TRP A 8 -35.60 -3.41 -9.49
CA TRP A 8 -34.85 -2.91 -8.33
C TRP A 8 -35.17 -1.47 -7.89
N GLN A 9 -36.30 -1.33 -7.18
CA GLN A 9 -36.50 -0.27 -6.19
C GLN A 9 -35.46 -0.48 -5.06
N LEU A 10 -34.27 0.10 -5.21
CA LEU A 10 -33.33 0.30 -4.12
C LEU A 10 -33.96 1.29 -3.14
N ARG A 11 -34.64 0.78 -2.11
CA ARG A 11 -35.21 1.58 -1.02
C ARG A 11 -34.05 2.04 -0.13
N ILE A 12 -33.28 3.01 -0.61
CA ILE A 12 -32.19 3.65 0.13
C ILE A 12 -32.85 4.51 1.21
N SER A 13 -32.64 4.15 2.48
CA SER A 13 -33.16 4.92 3.60
C SER A 13 -32.52 6.31 3.61
N LEU A 14 -33.30 7.38 3.77
CA LEU A 14 -32.82 8.78 3.86
C LEU A 14 -31.69 8.94 4.90
N VAL A 15 -31.74 8.13 5.96
CA VAL A 15 -30.71 8.06 7.01
C VAL A 15 -29.34 7.67 6.43
N LYS A 16 -29.28 6.74 5.48
CA LYS A 16 -28.02 6.32 4.84
C LYS A 16 -27.43 7.42 3.96
N ILE A 17 -28.26 8.22 3.29
CA ILE A 17 -27.80 9.34 2.45
C ILE A 17 -27.21 10.45 3.33
N LEU A 18 -27.91 10.81 4.41
CA LEU A 18 -27.46 11.81 5.38
C LEU A 18 -26.16 11.40 6.09
N TYR A 19 -26.04 10.12 6.46
CA TYR A 19 -24.81 9.59 7.08
C TYR A 19 -23.61 9.60 6.12
N PHE A 20 -23.86 9.47 4.82
CA PHE A 20 -22.81 9.52 3.80
C PHE A 20 -22.36 10.96 3.52
N LEU A 21 -23.31 11.91 3.47
CA LEU A 21 -23.01 13.33 3.26
C LEU A 21 -22.18 13.91 4.40
N GLY A 22 -22.43 13.50 5.66
CA GLY A 22 -21.66 13.92 6.83
C GLY A 22 -20.25 13.34 6.95
N ARG A 23 -19.84 12.41 6.06
CA ARG A 23 -18.45 11.92 5.96
C ARG A 23 -17.67 12.53 4.80
N PHE A 24 -18.31 13.26 3.90
CA PHE A 24 -17.62 14.04 2.88
C PHE A 24 -17.24 15.40 3.48
N TYR A 25 -16.31 15.38 4.43
CA TYR A 25 -15.51 16.57 4.68
C TYR A 25 -14.64 16.78 3.44
N HIS A 26 -14.60 18.02 2.92
CA HIS A 26 -13.55 18.43 2.01
C HIS A 26 -12.24 18.38 2.81
N VAL A 27 -11.57 17.23 2.76
CA VAL A 27 -10.17 17.15 3.18
C VAL A 27 -9.41 17.95 2.14
N GLU A 28 -9.21 19.23 2.41
CA GLU A 28 -8.10 19.94 1.81
C GLU A 28 -6.85 19.21 2.28
N MET A 29 -6.41 18.23 1.49
CA MET A 29 -5.01 17.85 1.53
C MET A 29 -4.27 19.16 1.32
N LEU A 30 -3.38 19.48 2.25
CA LEU A 30 -2.43 20.58 2.17
C LEU A 30 -1.46 20.30 1.01
N PHE A 31 -2.00 20.25 -0.20
CA PHE A 31 -1.32 20.22 -1.50
C PHE A 31 -0.92 21.65 -1.87
N ASN A 32 -0.52 22.44 -0.87
CA ASN A 32 0.12 23.72 -1.15
C ASN A 32 1.56 23.38 -1.57
N GLY A 33 1.80 23.45 -2.88
CA GLY A 33 2.99 22.94 -3.56
C GLY A 33 4.28 23.66 -3.20
N THR A 34 4.79 23.41 -2.00
CA THR A 34 6.14 23.83 -1.57
C THR A 34 6.87 22.71 -0.82
N PHE A 35 6.40 21.47 -0.97
CA PHE A 35 7.20 20.28 -0.68
C PHE A 35 7.36 19.46 -1.95
N VAL A 36 7.84 20.11 -3.01
CA VAL A 36 8.38 19.39 -4.17
C VAL A 36 9.69 18.77 -3.69
N LEU A 37 9.57 17.57 -3.12
CA LEU A 37 10.72 16.71 -2.85
C LEU A 37 11.23 16.26 -4.22
N ALA A 38 12.07 17.10 -4.84
CA ALA A 38 12.57 16.91 -6.19
C ALA A 38 13.00 15.44 -6.40
N GLY A 39 12.41 14.78 -7.40
CA GLY A 39 12.66 13.36 -7.69
C GLY A 39 11.70 12.36 -7.01
N HIS A 40 10.65 12.80 -6.31
CA HIS A 40 9.63 11.92 -5.69
C HIS A 40 8.20 12.15 -6.17
N ASP A 41 7.99 13.15 -7.02
CA ASP A 41 6.72 13.43 -7.66
C ASP A 41 6.69 12.93 -9.10
N GLN A 42 5.48 12.71 -9.62
CA GLN A 42 5.30 12.20 -10.98
C GLN A 42 5.63 13.28 -12.02
N GLU A 43 5.48 14.56 -11.69
CA GLU A 43 5.74 15.67 -12.62
C GLU A 43 7.24 15.88 -12.88
N THR A 44 8.11 15.59 -11.91
CA THR A 44 9.57 15.68 -12.08
C THR A 44 10.25 14.41 -12.58
N THR A 45 9.62 13.24 -12.44
CA THR A 45 10.25 11.95 -12.77
C THR A 45 9.58 11.17 -13.89
N ASP A 46 8.43 11.63 -14.38
CA ASP A 46 7.55 10.95 -15.36
C ASP A 46 7.08 9.54 -14.93
N PHE A 47 7.52 9.04 -13.77
CA PHE A 47 7.11 7.77 -13.20
C PHE A 47 5.94 8.01 -12.26
N ALA A 48 4.84 7.28 -12.46
CA ALA A 48 3.73 7.26 -11.52
C ALA A 48 4.09 6.48 -10.23
N TRP A 49 3.28 6.64 -9.18
CA TRP A 49 3.56 6.10 -7.84
C TRP A 49 3.76 4.57 -7.80
N TRP A 50 3.07 3.83 -8.67
CA TRP A 50 3.19 2.36 -8.77
C TRP A 50 4.53 1.89 -9.35
N ALA A 51 5.26 2.76 -10.06
CA ALA A 51 6.61 2.50 -10.56
C ALA A 51 7.68 3.24 -9.73
N GLY A 52 7.38 3.68 -8.50
CA GLY A 52 8.23 4.60 -7.74
C GLY A 52 9.69 4.16 -7.55
N ASN A 53 9.98 2.85 -7.55
CA ASN A 53 11.36 2.33 -7.42
C ASN A 53 12.26 2.69 -8.61
N THR A 54 11.71 2.94 -9.81
CA THR A 54 12.51 3.37 -10.96
C THR A 54 13.11 4.77 -10.77
N ARG A 55 12.52 5.59 -9.86
CA ARG A 55 13.04 6.90 -9.49
C ARG A 55 14.39 6.82 -8.76
N LEU A 56 14.76 5.64 -8.25
CA LEU A 56 16.03 5.41 -7.54
C LEU A 56 17.21 5.10 -8.48
N ILE A 57 16.98 4.91 -9.79
CA ILE A 57 18.02 4.48 -10.75
C ILE A 57 19.17 5.49 -10.88
N ASN A 58 18.88 6.79 -10.88
CA ASN A 58 19.91 7.84 -11.00
C ASN A 58 20.47 8.30 -9.63
N LEU A 59 20.04 7.66 -8.54
CA LEU A 59 20.41 8.02 -7.17
C LEU A 59 21.39 6.97 -6.61
N PHE A 60 22.68 7.14 -6.94
CA PHE A 60 23.77 6.24 -6.55
C PHE A 60 23.88 5.95 -5.04
N GLY A 61 23.38 6.82 -4.17
CA GLY A 61 23.35 6.58 -2.72
C GLY A 61 22.14 5.80 -2.21
N LYS A 62 20.97 5.97 -2.84
CA LYS A 62 19.71 5.37 -2.37
C LYS A 62 19.45 3.98 -2.94
N LEU A 63 19.96 3.70 -4.13
CA LEU A 63 19.81 2.38 -4.73
C LEU A 63 20.53 1.30 -3.92
N PRO A 64 21.82 1.44 -3.51
CA PRO A 64 22.48 0.45 -2.67
C PRO A 64 21.88 0.35 -1.28
N GLU A 65 21.43 1.46 -0.68
CA GLU A 65 20.74 1.46 0.61
C GLU A 65 19.45 0.63 0.57
N ALA A 66 18.66 0.74 -0.50
CA ALA A 66 17.48 -0.10 -0.71
C ALA A 66 17.85 -1.59 -0.83
N HIS A 67 18.97 -1.93 -1.49
CA HIS A 67 19.46 -3.31 -1.57
C HIS A 67 19.92 -3.84 -0.20
N VAL A 68 20.60 -3.01 0.59
CA VAL A 68 21.02 -3.36 1.96
C VAL A 68 19.81 -3.58 2.86
N ALA A 69 18.80 -2.70 2.81
CA ALA A 69 17.56 -2.87 3.55
C ALA A 69 16.83 -4.17 3.15
N TYR A 70 16.81 -4.49 1.85
CA TYR A 70 16.21 -5.72 1.34
C TYR A 70 16.96 -6.98 1.81
N ALA A 71 18.29 -6.98 1.74
CA ALA A 71 19.11 -8.08 2.28
C ALA A 71 18.89 -8.24 3.79
N GLY A 72 18.80 -7.13 4.53
CA GLY A 72 18.48 -7.13 5.96
C GLY A 72 17.11 -7.74 6.26
N LEU A 73 16.09 -7.43 5.45
CA LEU A 73 14.76 -8.03 5.59
C LEU A 73 14.78 -9.54 5.37
N ILE A 74 15.54 -10.02 4.38
CA ILE A 74 15.69 -11.46 4.11
C ILE A 74 16.35 -12.16 5.31
N VAL A 75 17.47 -11.61 5.80
CA VAL A 75 18.20 -12.20 6.94
C VAL A 75 17.34 -12.19 8.19
N PHE A 76 16.67 -11.08 8.48
CA PHE A 76 15.74 -10.95 9.60
C PHE A 76 14.61 -11.98 9.52
N TRP A 77 14.02 -12.14 8.34
CA TRP A 77 12.95 -13.12 8.13
C TRP A 77 13.45 -14.55 8.31
N PHE A 78 14.59 -14.90 7.74
CA PHE A 78 15.20 -16.22 7.87
C PHE A 78 15.51 -16.56 9.34
N GLU A 79 16.10 -15.62 10.08
CA GLU A 79 16.38 -15.79 11.51
C GLU A 79 15.08 -15.98 12.31
N THR A 80 14.09 -15.11 12.07
CA THR A 80 12.81 -15.16 12.80
C THR A 80 12.08 -16.47 12.53
N MET A 81 12.02 -16.92 11.28
CA MET A 81 11.38 -18.20 10.93
C MET A 81 12.12 -19.39 11.51
N ASN A 82 13.45 -19.38 11.48
CA ASN A 82 14.25 -20.44 12.08
C ASN A 82 14.04 -20.54 13.60
N LEU A 83 14.09 -19.42 14.32
CA LEU A 83 13.81 -19.39 15.77
C LEU A 83 12.38 -19.80 16.08
N PHE A 84 11.42 -19.39 15.26
CA PHE A 84 10.02 -19.78 15.39
C PHE A 84 9.85 -21.29 15.20
N GLU A 85 10.42 -21.88 14.16
CA GLU A 85 10.37 -23.33 13.91
C GLU A 85 10.98 -24.12 15.08
N VAL A 86 12.15 -23.71 15.57
CA VAL A 86 12.81 -24.37 16.71
C VAL A 86 11.98 -24.26 17.99
N ALA A 87 11.33 -23.12 18.24
CA ALA A 87 10.53 -22.91 19.46
C ALA A 87 9.29 -23.81 19.54
N TYR A 88 8.72 -24.19 18.39
CA TYR A 88 7.53 -25.06 18.30
C TYR A 88 7.87 -26.48 17.82
N PHE A 89 9.15 -26.83 17.80
CA PHE A 89 9.60 -28.14 17.34
C PHE A 89 9.26 -29.25 18.35
N ILE A 90 8.51 -30.27 17.91
CA ILE A 90 8.15 -31.45 18.69
C ILE A 90 8.90 -32.66 18.10
N LEU A 91 9.90 -33.17 18.83
CA LEU A 91 10.75 -34.29 18.40
C LEU A 91 9.98 -35.57 18.05
N GLU A 92 8.82 -35.78 18.67
CA GLU A 92 8.02 -37.00 18.52
C GLU A 92 7.15 -37.01 17.26
N LYS A 93 7.04 -35.87 16.56
CA LYS A 93 6.23 -35.74 15.34
C LYS A 93 7.14 -35.51 14.12
N PRO A 94 6.82 -36.08 12.95
CA PRO A 94 7.59 -35.83 11.76
C PRO A 94 7.42 -34.37 11.30
N MET A 95 8.47 -33.76 10.73
CA MET A 95 8.54 -32.30 10.50
C MET A 95 7.47 -31.73 9.55
N TYR A 96 6.80 -32.56 8.75
CA TYR A 96 5.78 -32.14 7.80
C TYR A 96 4.35 -32.18 8.39
N GLU A 97 4.19 -32.67 9.63
CA GLU A 97 2.91 -32.77 10.36
C GLU A 97 2.76 -31.66 11.40
#